data_AF-A0AAW0JKR8-F1
#
_entry.id   AF-A0AAW0JKR8-F1
#
_cell.length_a   1.000
_cell.length_b   1.000
_cell.length_c   1.000
_cell.angle_alpha   90.00
_cell.angle_beta   90.00
_cell.angle_gamma   90.00
#
_symmetry.space_group_name_H-M   'P 1'
#
loop_
_entity.id
_entity.type
_entity.pdbx_description
1 polymer ?
#
loop_
_entity_poly.entity_id
_entity_poly.type
_entity_poly.pdbx_seq_one_letter_code
_entity_poly.pdbx_strand_id
1 'polypeptide(L)'
;KAWSILEHAIHEIYNHNASGLSFENIYRNAYNMVLHKFGDKLYSGLVTTMTSHLKEISKSIEDAQGGLFLEELHRKWDDHNKALQMIRDMLMYVEKTYIPSTHKTPIHELGMNLWRDNIIHSGKIQTRLLNTLLELVLKERTGEVINRGLMRNIIKMLMDLGSSVYQGDFERPFLEISAEFYRGESQKFIECCDCGDYLKKAERRLNEEMERVTHYLDAQSETKITNID
;
A
#
# COMPACT_ATOMS: atom_id res chain seq x y z
N LYS A 1 22.40 24.66 -8.75
CA LYS A 1 22.79 25.13 -7.40
C LYS A 1 21.64 24.97 -6.42
N ALA A 2 20.55 25.76 -6.48
CA ALA A 2 19.42 25.62 -5.54
C ALA A 2 18.72 24.23 -5.60
N TRP A 3 18.41 23.73 -6.80
CA TRP A 3 17.83 22.38 -6.96
C TRP A 3 18.69 21.28 -6.33
N SER A 4 20.01 21.32 -6.54
CA SER A 4 20.94 20.33 -6.01
C SER A 4 20.91 20.22 -4.48
N ILE A 5 20.59 21.32 -3.78
CA ILE A 5 20.40 21.31 -2.31
C ILE A 5 19.12 20.57 -1.94
N LEU A 6 18.02 20.82 -2.67
CA LEU A 6 16.73 20.15 -2.44
C LEU A 6 16.83 18.66 -2.76
N GLU A 7 17.44 18.32 -3.88
CA GLU A 7 17.70 16.94 -4.30
C GLU A 7 18.53 16.20 -3.25
N HIS A 8 19.63 16.78 -2.79
CA HIS A 8 20.44 16.20 -1.71
C HIS A 8 19.62 16.02 -0.42
N ALA A 9 18.79 16.99 -0.04
CA ALA A 9 17.93 16.85 1.13
C ALA A 9 16.92 15.69 0.98
N ILE A 10 16.34 15.49 -0.20
CA ILE A 10 15.46 14.34 -0.48
C ILE A 10 16.24 13.03 -0.30
N HIS A 11 17.47 12.94 -0.82
CA HIS A 11 18.33 11.77 -0.61
C HIS A 11 18.62 11.51 0.87
N GLU A 12 19.00 12.53 1.65
CA GLU A 12 19.26 12.37 3.08
C GLU A 12 18.01 11.96 3.87
N ILE A 13 16.82 12.45 3.48
CA ILE A 13 15.56 12.04 4.09
C ILE A 13 15.30 10.54 3.85
N TYR A 14 15.41 10.07 2.61
CA TYR A 14 15.24 8.65 2.29
C TYR A 14 16.33 7.76 2.91
N ASN A 15 17.53 8.30 3.13
CA ASN A 15 18.62 7.60 3.83
C ASN A 15 18.52 7.66 5.36
N HIS A 16 17.42 8.17 5.92
CA HIS A 16 17.20 8.33 7.37
C HIS A 16 18.21 9.27 8.07
N ASN A 17 18.82 10.19 7.34
CA ASN A 17 19.83 11.14 7.81
C ASN A 17 19.30 12.58 7.95
N ALA A 18 17.99 12.74 8.09
CA ALA A 18 17.35 14.05 8.06
C ALA A 18 17.72 14.98 9.23
N SER A 19 18.29 14.46 10.33
CA SER A 19 18.72 15.26 11.48
C SER A 19 19.83 16.27 11.16
N GLY A 20 20.62 16.02 10.10
CA GLY A 20 21.67 16.93 9.65
C GLY A 20 21.18 18.07 8.76
N LEU A 21 19.88 18.09 8.40
CA LEU A 21 19.34 19.03 7.43
C LEU A 21 18.89 20.35 8.07
N SER A 22 19.24 21.47 7.43
CA SER A 22 18.67 22.78 7.76
C SER A 22 17.36 23.00 7.00
N PHE A 23 16.23 22.73 7.67
CA PHE A 23 14.89 22.94 7.11
C PHE A 23 14.65 24.38 6.64
N GLU A 24 15.16 25.37 7.38
CA GLU A 24 15.07 26.78 6.99
C GLU A 24 15.79 27.04 5.66
N ASN A 25 17.02 26.51 5.50
CA ASN A 25 17.77 26.68 4.27
C ASN A 25 17.09 25.97 3.09
N ILE A 26 16.56 24.77 3.30
CA ILE A 26 15.81 24.02 2.28
C ILE A 26 14.57 24.80 1.86
N TYR A 27 13.76 25.23 2.83
CA TYR A 27 12.54 26.01 2.59
C TYR A 27 12.85 27.30 1.81
N ARG A 28 13.89 28.05 2.21
CA ARG A 28 14.32 29.27 1.51
C ARG A 28 14.74 29.00 0.07
N ASN A 29 15.45 27.89 -0.19
CA ASN A 29 15.83 27.51 -1.55
C ASN A 29 14.61 27.12 -2.40
N ALA A 30 13.66 26.35 -1.85
CA ALA A 30 12.41 26.01 -2.54
C ALA A 30 11.56 27.25 -2.85
N TYR A 31 11.42 28.16 -1.88
CA TYR A 31 10.76 29.46 -2.05
C TYR A 31 11.39 30.27 -3.18
N ASN A 32 12.72 30.45 -3.15
CA ASN A 32 13.44 31.21 -4.17
C ASN A 32 13.28 30.60 -5.57
N MET A 33 13.28 29.27 -5.69
CA MET A 33 13.04 28.61 -6.97
C MET A 33 11.65 28.93 -7.54
N VAL A 34 10.60 28.87 -6.72
CA VAL A 34 9.25 29.21 -7.16
C VAL A 34 9.13 30.70 -7.51
N LEU A 35 9.69 31.58 -6.67
CA LEU A 35 9.70 33.03 -6.86
C LEU A 35 10.32 33.40 -8.21
N HIS A 36 11.46 32.78 -8.56
CA HIS A 36 12.16 33.00 -9.82
C HIS A 36 11.65 32.13 -10.98
N LYS A 37 10.39 31.66 -10.93
CA LYS A 37 9.71 30.93 -12.01
C LYS A 37 10.36 29.59 -12.39
N PHE A 38 11.11 28.96 -11.48
CA PHE A 38 11.68 27.62 -11.64
C PHE A 38 10.85 26.52 -10.97
N GLY A 39 9.57 26.77 -10.69
CA GLY A 39 8.68 25.79 -10.05
C GLY A 39 8.52 24.50 -10.85
N ASP A 40 8.49 24.56 -12.18
CA ASP A 40 8.38 23.36 -13.02
C ASP A 40 9.58 22.45 -12.87
N LYS A 41 10.77 23.05 -12.87
CA LYS A 41 12.03 22.34 -12.66
C LYS A 41 12.12 21.73 -11.26
N LEU A 42 11.62 22.43 -10.24
CA LEU A 42 11.56 21.89 -8.88
C LEU A 42 10.64 20.67 -8.84
N TYR A 43 9.42 20.80 -9.36
CA TYR A 43 8.43 19.71 -9.34
C TYR A 43 8.88 18.51 -10.16
N SER A 44 9.40 18.69 -11.38
CA SER A 44 9.90 17.58 -12.20
C SER A 44 11.11 16.89 -11.58
N GLY A 45 11.99 17.67 -10.94
CA GLY A 45 13.09 17.17 -10.14
C GLY A 45 12.59 16.31 -8.99
N LEU A 46 11.60 16.80 -8.23
CA LEU A 46 11.00 16.08 -7.10
C LEU A 46 10.45 14.71 -7.54
N VAL A 47 9.67 14.70 -8.62
CA VAL A 47 9.12 13.47 -9.21
C VAL A 47 10.24 12.50 -9.58
N THR A 48 11.27 13.00 -10.25
CA THR A 48 12.41 12.19 -10.73
C THR A 48 13.19 11.58 -9.57
N THR A 49 13.55 12.38 -8.56
CA THR A 49 14.31 11.93 -7.39
C THR A 49 13.51 10.92 -6.57
N MET A 50 12.23 11.18 -6.29
CA MET A 50 11.37 10.24 -5.57
C MET A 50 11.18 8.93 -6.34
N THR A 51 10.98 9.00 -7.66
CA THR A 51 10.87 7.80 -8.51
C THR A 51 12.14 6.96 -8.48
N SER A 52 13.32 7.60 -8.48
CA SER A 52 14.59 6.89 -8.39
C SER A 52 14.72 6.10 -7.08
N HIS A 53 14.41 6.73 -5.94
CA HIS A 53 14.40 6.07 -4.63
C HIS A 53 13.40 4.92 -4.58
N LEU A 54 12.20 5.10 -5.12
CA LEU A 54 11.20 4.04 -5.16
C LEU A 54 11.64 2.84 -6.01
N LYS A 55 12.42 3.04 -7.07
CA LYS A 55 12.99 1.92 -7.83
C LYS A 55 14.02 1.13 -7.01
N GLU A 56 14.83 1.81 -6.21
CA GLU A 56 15.77 1.14 -5.29
C GLU A 56 15.02 0.38 -4.19
N ILE A 57 13.97 0.97 -3.64
CA ILE A 57 13.06 0.32 -2.68
C ILE A 57 12.38 -0.89 -3.30
N SER A 58 11.85 -0.79 -4.53
CA SER A 58 11.24 -1.91 -5.26
C SER A 58 12.20 -3.08 -5.34
N LYS A 59 13.45 -2.83 -5.71
CA LYS A 59 14.48 -3.88 -5.79
C LYS A 59 14.72 -4.54 -4.43
N SER A 60 14.81 -3.78 -3.34
CA SER A 60 14.93 -4.30 -1.97
C SER A 60 13.77 -5.24 -1.60
N ILE A 61 12.54 -4.85 -1.96
CA ILE A 61 11.33 -5.64 -1.70
C ILE A 61 11.30 -6.90 -2.57
N GLU A 62 11.69 -6.79 -3.85
CA GLU A 62 11.80 -7.93 -4.77
C GLU A 62 12.79 -8.98 -4.26
N ASP A 63 13.94 -8.54 -3.73
CA ASP A 63 15.02 -9.41 -3.25
C ASP A 63 14.65 -10.13 -1.94
N ALA A 64 13.69 -9.62 -1.16
CA ALA A 64 13.21 -10.24 0.07
C ALA A 64 12.56 -11.62 -0.21
N GLN A 65 12.91 -12.64 0.57
CA GLN A 65 12.50 -14.03 0.33
C GLN A 65 11.44 -14.52 1.32
N GLY A 66 10.56 -15.41 0.87
CA GLY A 66 9.58 -16.10 1.71
C GLY A 66 8.71 -15.15 2.55
N GLY A 67 8.56 -15.47 3.85
CA GLY A 67 7.73 -14.70 4.79
C GLY A 67 8.23 -13.28 5.07
N LEU A 68 9.49 -12.96 4.76
CA LEU A 68 10.05 -11.61 4.98
C LEU A 68 9.55 -10.58 3.97
N PHE A 69 8.93 -11.02 2.87
CA PHE A 69 8.48 -10.13 1.80
C PHE A 69 7.44 -9.12 2.27
N LEU A 70 6.40 -9.57 2.97
CA LEU A 70 5.36 -8.65 3.47
C LEU A 70 5.89 -7.74 4.59
N GLU A 71 6.81 -8.25 5.41
CA GLU A 71 7.45 -7.45 6.47
C GLU A 71 8.31 -6.33 5.87
N GLU A 72 9.11 -6.64 4.85
CA GLU A 72 9.93 -5.66 4.15
C GLU A 72 9.06 -4.64 3.40
N LEU A 73 8.01 -5.10 2.69
CA LEU A 73 7.05 -4.21 2.03
C LEU A 73 6.39 -3.24 3.02
N HIS A 74 5.90 -3.75 4.15
CA HIS A 74 5.28 -2.94 5.21
C HIS A 74 6.28 -1.95 5.82
N ARG A 75 7.49 -2.40 6.14
CA ARG A 75 8.53 -1.53 6.71
C ARG A 75 8.90 -0.40 5.75
N LYS A 76 9.10 -0.72 4.47
CA LYS A 76 9.42 0.27 3.44
C LYS A 76 8.26 1.25 3.19
N TRP A 77 7.02 0.79 3.34
CA TRP A 77 5.84 1.66 3.28
C TRP A 77 5.82 2.68 4.43
N ASP A 78 6.10 2.23 5.66
CA ASP A 78 6.19 3.13 6.82
C ASP A 78 7.34 4.14 6.66
N ASP A 79 8.49 3.68 6.19
CA ASP A 79 9.66 4.53 5.94
C ASP A 79 9.36 5.59 4.85
N HIS A 80 8.69 5.18 3.76
CA HIS A 80 8.25 6.09 2.70
C HIS A 80 7.26 7.14 3.20
N ASN A 81 6.28 6.77 4.03
CA ASN A 81 5.32 7.72 4.58
C ASN A 81 5.97 8.77 5.48
N LYS A 82 6.94 8.36 6.32
CA LYS A 82 7.73 9.29 7.13
C LYS A 82 8.53 10.24 6.25
N ALA A 83 9.24 9.71 5.26
CA ALA A 83 10.01 10.50 4.30
C ALA A 83 9.12 11.50 3.55
N LEU A 84 7.96 11.05 3.08
CA LEU A 84 6.99 11.87 2.35
C LEU A 84 6.46 13.03 3.20
N GLN A 85 6.16 12.78 4.47
CA GLN A 85 5.74 13.84 5.40
C GLN A 85 6.84 14.91 5.55
N MET A 86 8.09 14.49 5.72
CA MET A 86 9.22 15.42 5.83
C MET A 86 9.46 16.22 4.54
N ILE A 87 9.36 15.56 3.38
CA ILE A 87 9.47 16.20 2.07
C ILE A 87 8.36 17.23 1.86
N ARG A 88 7.13 16.90 2.26
CA ARG A 88 6.00 17.83 2.22
C ARG A 88 6.22 19.04 3.13
N ASP A 89 6.72 18.82 4.34
CA ASP A 89 6.97 19.90 5.30
C ASP A 89 8.09 20.83 4.83
N MET A 90 9.19 20.29 4.30
CA MET A 90 10.29 21.13 3.77
C MET A 90 9.91 21.89 2.50
N LEU A 91 8.94 21.37 1.72
CA LEU A 91 8.41 21.98 0.49
C LEU A 91 7.05 22.65 0.69
N MET A 92 6.69 23.01 1.93
CA MET A 92 5.36 23.55 2.27
C MET A 92 4.94 24.76 1.41
N TYR A 93 5.88 25.63 1.03
CA TYR A 93 5.57 26.76 0.15
C TYR A 93 5.16 26.32 -1.27
N VAL A 94 5.81 25.28 -1.80
CA VAL A 94 5.48 24.69 -3.10
C VAL A 94 4.08 24.10 -3.04
N GLU A 95 3.79 23.34 -1.98
CA GLU A 95 2.48 22.72 -1.71
C GLU A 95 1.35 23.77 -1.65
N LYS A 96 1.55 24.87 -0.92
CA LYS A 96 0.49 25.85 -0.68
C LYS A 96 0.32 26.89 -1.78
N THR A 97 1.38 27.18 -2.54
CA THR A 97 1.37 28.30 -3.51
C THR A 97 1.51 27.82 -4.94
N TYR A 98 2.55 27.03 -5.25
CA TYR A 98 2.87 26.68 -6.63
C TYR A 98 1.91 25.62 -7.18
N ILE A 99 1.65 24.54 -6.43
CA ILE A 99 0.80 23.43 -6.88
C ILE A 99 -0.62 23.89 -7.22
N PRO A 100 -1.34 24.65 -6.37
CA PRO A 100 -2.68 25.13 -6.69
C PRO A 100 -2.70 26.03 -7.93
N SER A 101 -1.68 26.88 -8.11
CA SER A 101 -1.58 27.78 -9.26
C SER A 101 -1.30 27.08 -10.59
N THR A 102 -0.84 25.83 -10.55
CA THR A 102 -0.44 25.06 -11.74
C THR A 102 -1.26 23.78 -11.93
N HIS A 103 -2.27 23.55 -11.09
CA HIS A 103 -3.11 22.34 -11.10
C HIS A 103 -2.32 21.03 -11.10
N LYS A 104 -1.17 21.02 -10.41
CA LYS A 104 -0.36 19.82 -10.25
C LYS A 104 -0.89 18.94 -9.11
N THR A 105 -0.45 17.69 -9.07
CA THR A 105 -0.77 16.78 -7.98
C THR A 105 -0.07 17.25 -6.68
N PRO A 106 -0.79 17.37 -5.55
CA PRO A 106 -0.20 17.64 -4.24
C PRO A 106 0.91 16.65 -3.88
N ILE A 107 1.90 17.07 -3.10
CA ILE A 107 3.10 16.25 -2.83
C ILE A 107 2.72 14.92 -2.17
N HIS A 108 1.78 14.93 -1.23
CA HIS A 108 1.33 13.70 -0.59
C HIS A 108 0.70 12.72 -1.59
N GLU A 109 -0.25 13.20 -2.39
CA GLU A 109 -0.92 12.39 -3.42
C GLU A 109 0.06 11.91 -4.49
N LEU A 110 1.04 12.75 -4.88
CA LEU A 110 2.14 12.36 -5.75
C LEU A 110 2.92 11.20 -5.15
N GLY A 111 3.28 11.26 -3.87
CA GLY A 111 3.99 10.20 -3.18
C GLY A 111 3.21 8.88 -3.11
N MET A 112 1.88 8.95 -2.95
CA MET A 112 0.99 7.79 -2.98
C MET A 112 0.91 7.18 -4.39
N ASN A 113 0.70 8.02 -5.42
CA ASN A 113 0.65 7.59 -6.82
C ASN A 113 1.97 6.94 -7.25
N LEU A 114 3.11 7.56 -6.92
CA LEU A 114 4.42 7.00 -7.25
C LEU A 114 4.66 5.66 -6.55
N TRP A 115 4.23 5.49 -5.29
CA TRP A 115 4.33 4.21 -4.60
C TRP A 115 3.48 3.13 -5.27
N ARG A 116 2.21 3.44 -5.57
CA ARG A 116 1.31 2.53 -6.29
C ARG A 116 1.95 2.06 -7.60
N ASP A 117 2.39 3.01 -8.43
CA ASP A 117 2.82 2.73 -9.80
C ASP A 117 4.20 2.04 -9.85
N ASN A 118 5.12 2.37 -8.92
CA ASN A 118 6.49 1.82 -8.96
C ASN A 118 6.68 0.59 -8.05
N ILE A 119 5.86 0.40 -7.01
CA ILE A 119 5.98 -0.71 -6.06
C ILE A 119 4.83 -1.70 -6.25
N ILE A 120 3.59 -1.28 -6.00
CA ILE A 120 2.44 -2.22 -5.97
C ILE A 120 2.12 -2.76 -7.36
N HIS A 121 2.18 -1.91 -8.38
CA HIS A 121 1.98 -2.28 -9.79
C HIS A 121 3.28 -2.61 -10.52
N SER A 122 4.37 -2.83 -9.78
CA SER A 122 5.57 -3.43 -10.36
C SER A 122 5.26 -4.91 -10.68
N GLY A 123 5.60 -5.35 -11.91
CA GLY A 123 5.18 -6.67 -12.39
C GLY A 123 5.67 -7.86 -11.55
N LYS A 124 6.76 -7.70 -10.79
CA LYS A 124 7.28 -8.73 -9.89
C LYS A 124 6.63 -8.72 -8.51
N ILE A 125 6.24 -7.55 -8.00
CA ILE A 125 5.65 -7.38 -6.67
C ILE A 125 4.15 -7.64 -6.74
N GLN A 126 3.44 -7.13 -7.75
CA GLN A 126 1.98 -7.19 -7.84
C GLN A 126 1.44 -8.62 -7.70
N THR A 127 1.85 -9.51 -8.59
CA THR A 127 1.41 -10.92 -8.60
C THR A 127 1.83 -11.64 -7.33
N ARG A 128 3.04 -11.37 -6.83
CA ARG A 128 3.56 -12.00 -5.62
C ARG A 128 2.76 -11.56 -4.38
N LEU A 129 2.45 -10.27 -4.28
CA LEU A 129 1.64 -9.69 -3.21
C LEU A 129 0.27 -10.34 -3.18
N LEU A 130 -0.44 -10.35 -4.31
CA LEU A 130 -1.74 -10.99 -4.42
C LEU A 130 -1.69 -12.46 -3.98
N ASN A 131 -0.81 -13.25 -4.59
CA ASN A 131 -0.70 -14.67 -4.28
C ASN A 131 -0.39 -14.93 -2.80
N THR A 132 0.50 -14.12 -2.20
CA THR A 132 0.86 -14.26 -0.79
C THR A 132 -0.34 -13.97 0.12
N LEU A 133 -1.10 -12.91 -0.17
CA LEU A 133 -2.28 -12.55 0.63
C LEU A 133 -3.37 -13.63 0.53
N LEU A 134 -3.63 -14.14 -0.68
CA LEU A 134 -4.60 -15.22 -0.90
C LEU A 134 -4.16 -16.53 -0.22
N GLU A 135 -2.87 -16.86 -0.27
CA GLU A 135 -2.31 -18.02 0.43
C GLU A 135 -2.48 -17.90 1.95
N LEU A 136 -2.24 -16.72 2.53
CA LEU A 136 -2.43 -16.49 3.97
C LEU A 136 -3.91 -16.65 4.38
N VAL A 137 -4.85 -16.15 3.57
CA VAL A 137 -6.29 -16.39 3.79
C VAL A 137 -6.60 -17.89 3.76
N LEU A 138 -6.08 -18.62 2.78
CA LEU A 138 -6.30 -20.07 2.67
C LEU A 138 -5.74 -20.82 3.87
N LYS A 139 -4.49 -20.52 4.27
CA LYS A 139 -3.84 -21.10 5.45
C LYS A 139 -4.69 -20.89 6.70
N GLU A 140 -5.20 -19.69 6.89
CA GLU A 140 -6.09 -19.40 8.02
C GLU A 140 -7.41 -20.19 7.93
N ARG A 141 -8.04 -20.30 6.75
CA ARG A 141 -9.26 -21.12 6.56
C ARG A 141 -9.04 -22.60 6.85
N THR A 142 -7.82 -23.10 6.65
CA THR A 142 -7.42 -24.47 6.98
C THR A 142 -6.91 -24.64 8.40
N GLY A 143 -6.98 -23.60 9.23
CA GLY A 143 -6.66 -23.65 10.67
C GLY A 143 -5.21 -23.33 11.02
N GLU A 144 -4.40 -22.86 10.08
CA GLU A 144 -3.07 -22.36 10.38
C GLU A 144 -3.14 -20.95 11.00
N VAL A 145 -2.21 -20.67 11.90
CA VAL A 145 -2.09 -19.34 12.52
C VAL A 145 -1.30 -18.43 11.59
N ILE A 146 -1.90 -17.30 11.21
CA ILE A 146 -1.25 -16.26 10.41
C ILE A 146 -1.00 -14.99 11.23
N ASN A 147 -0.12 -14.14 10.73
CA ASN A 147 0.06 -12.80 11.29
C ASN A 147 -1.05 -11.86 10.80
N ARG A 148 -2.21 -11.88 11.48
CA ARG A 148 -3.35 -10.98 11.19
C ARG A 148 -3.00 -9.49 11.26
N GLY A 149 -2.03 -9.12 12.11
CA GLY A 149 -1.56 -7.74 12.22
C GLY A 149 -0.86 -7.25 10.95
N LEU A 150 0.04 -8.08 10.40
CA LEU A 150 0.71 -7.79 9.14
C LEU A 150 -0.28 -7.76 7.97
N MET A 151 -1.21 -8.73 7.91
CA MET A 151 -2.31 -8.70 6.93
C MET A 151 -3.07 -7.38 6.98
N ARG A 152 -3.52 -6.96 8.17
CA ARG A 152 -4.26 -5.70 8.34
C ARG A 152 -3.46 -4.50 7.84
N ASN A 153 -2.16 -4.43 8.14
CA ASN A 153 -1.34 -3.31 7.73
C ASN A 153 -1.16 -3.26 6.20
N ILE A 154 -0.99 -4.41 5.55
CA ILE A 154 -0.89 -4.49 4.08
C ILE A 154 -2.23 -4.14 3.42
N ILE A 155 -3.35 -4.64 3.92
CA ILE A 155 -4.68 -4.28 3.42
C ILE A 155 -4.95 -2.79 3.62
N LYS A 156 -4.58 -2.24 4.79
CA LYS A 156 -4.66 -0.80 5.05
C LYS A 156 -3.83 0.01 4.05
N MET A 157 -2.61 -0.42 3.72
CA MET A 157 -1.80 0.24 2.68
C MET A 157 -2.53 0.26 1.33
N LEU A 158 -3.12 -0.87 0.89
CA LEU A 158 -3.89 -0.89 -0.36
C LEU A 158 -5.08 0.08 -0.35
N MET A 159 -5.77 0.20 0.79
CA MET A 159 -6.85 1.17 0.97
C MET A 159 -6.35 2.62 0.98
N ASP A 160 -5.22 2.89 1.63
CA ASP A 160 -4.60 4.22 1.70
C ASP A 160 -4.14 4.68 0.30
N LEU A 161 -3.77 3.75 -0.59
CA LEU A 161 -3.47 4.03 -2.01
C LEU A 161 -4.73 4.25 -2.87
N GLY A 162 -5.91 3.96 -2.32
CA GLY A 162 -7.21 4.22 -2.92
C GLY A 162 -8.11 2.98 -2.93
N SER A 163 -9.42 3.19 -2.75
CA SER A 163 -10.41 2.10 -2.74
C SER A 163 -10.36 1.26 -4.03
N SER A 164 -10.12 1.86 -5.19
CA SER A 164 -9.98 1.12 -6.46
C SER A 164 -8.76 0.19 -6.50
N VAL A 165 -7.67 0.52 -5.78
CA VAL A 165 -6.47 -0.31 -5.67
C VAL A 165 -6.80 -1.54 -4.86
N TYR A 166 -7.37 -1.38 -3.66
CA TYR A 166 -7.83 -2.50 -2.85
C TYR A 166 -8.84 -3.40 -3.59
N GLN A 167 -9.85 -2.80 -4.21
CA GLN A 167 -10.90 -3.56 -4.90
C GLN A 167 -10.37 -4.32 -6.11
N GLY A 168 -9.53 -3.67 -6.92
CA GLY A 168 -8.98 -4.25 -8.15
C GLY A 168 -7.88 -5.27 -7.89
N ASP A 169 -6.94 -4.94 -7.00
CA ASP A 169 -5.71 -5.72 -6.82
C ASP A 169 -5.85 -6.85 -5.80
N PHE A 170 -6.85 -6.78 -4.91
CA PHE A 170 -7.05 -7.79 -3.87
C PHE A 170 -8.50 -8.29 -3.76
N GLU A 171 -9.48 -7.40 -3.52
CA GLU A 171 -10.83 -7.82 -3.11
C GLU A 171 -11.51 -8.69 -4.16
N ARG A 172 -11.47 -8.29 -5.44
CA ARG A 172 -12.10 -9.07 -6.52
C ARG A 172 -11.48 -10.46 -6.65
N PRO A 173 -10.14 -10.63 -6.80
CA PRO A 173 -9.51 -11.95 -6.76
C PRO A 173 -9.82 -12.74 -5.48
N PHE A 174 -9.85 -12.08 -4.31
CA PHE A 174 -10.18 -12.71 -3.04
C PHE A 174 -11.60 -13.27 -3.04
N LEU A 175 -12.59 -12.53 -3.53
CA LEU A 175 -13.96 -12.99 -3.63
C LEU A 175 -14.08 -14.17 -4.61
N GLU A 176 -13.42 -14.10 -5.76
CA GLU A 176 -13.41 -15.16 -6.77
C GLU A 176 -12.86 -16.48 -6.21
N ILE A 177 -11.70 -16.46 -5.56
CA ILE A 177 -11.13 -17.68 -4.96
C ILE A 177 -11.93 -18.18 -3.75
N SER A 178 -12.65 -17.28 -3.07
CA SER A 178 -13.50 -17.64 -1.94
C SER A 178 -14.76 -18.36 -2.39
N ALA A 179 -15.37 -17.92 -3.50
CA ALA A 179 -16.52 -18.58 -4.10
C ALA A 179 -16.17 -20.02 -4.50
N GLU A 180 -15.01 -20.21 -5.15
CA GLU A 180 -14.54 -21.54 -5.53
C GLU A 180 -14.23 -22.42 -4.31
N PHE A 181 -13.59 -21.85 -3.28
CA PHE A 181 -13.33 -22.56 -2.02
C PHE A 181 -14.63 -23.07 -1.37
N TYR A 182 -15.63 -22.20 -1.23
CA TYR A 182 -16.89 -22.56 -0.57
C TYR A 182 -17.79 -23.45 -1.43
N ARG A 183 -17.72 -23.34 -2.75
CA ARG A 183 -18.36 -24.30 -3.66
C ARG A 183 -17.83 -25.72 -3.46
N GLY A 184 -16.51 -25.87 -3.44
CA GLY A 184 -15.87 -27.16 -3.20
C GLY A 184 -16.11 -27.71 -1.80
N GLU A 185 -16.14 -26.84 -0.78
CA GLU A 185 -16.44 -27.24 0.60
C GLU A 185 -17.90 -27.65 0.79
N SER A 186 -18.84 -26.88 0.21
CA SER A 186 -20.28 -27.17 0.25
C SER A 186 -20.59 -28.53 -0.37
N GLN A 187 -20.01 -28.83 -1.54
CA GLN A 187 -20.19 -30.14 -2.19
C GLN A 187 -19.75 -31.30 -1.29
N LYS A 188 -18.59 -31.19 -0.64
CA LYS A 188 -18.10 -32.19 0.32
C LYS A 188 -19.04 -32.35 1.52
N PHE A 189 -19.59 -31.25 2.03
CA PHE A 189 -20.52 -31.31 3.17
C PHE A 189 -21.85 -31.95 2.78
N ILE A 190 -22.39 -31.67 1.59
CA ILE A 190 -23.62 -32.31 1.09
C ILE A 190 -23.45 -33.83 0.96
N GLU A 191 -22.28 -34.28 0.51
CA GLU A 191 -21.99 -35.72 0.35
C GLU A 191 -21.80 -36.46 1.69
N CYS A 192 -21.33 -35.77 2.73
CA CYS A 192 -20.86 -36.39 3.97
C CYS A 192 -21.63 -36.00 5.24
N CYS A 193 -22.58 -35.07 5.18
CA CYS A 193 -23.27 -34.53 6.36
C CYS A 193 -24.79 -34.53 6.19
N ASP A 194 -25.50 -34.62 7.31
CA ASP A 194 -26.93 -34.33 7.32
C ASP A 194 -27.19 -32.81 7.25
N CYS A 195 -28.45 -32.44 7.05
CA CYS A 195 -28.87 -31.05 6.91
C CYS A 195 -28.52 -30.20 8.15
N GLY A 196 -28.69 -30.76 9.36
CA GLY A 196 -28.42 -30.03 10.60
C GLY A 196 -26.93 -29.71 10.77
N ASP A 197 -26.07 -30.67 10.47
CA ASP A 197 -24.62 -30.50 10.52
C ASP A 197 -24.10 -29.59 9.40
N TYR A 198 -24.71 -29.64 8.22
CA TYR A 198 -24.41 -28.70 7.13
C TYR A 198 -24.69 -27.25 7.57
N LEU A 199 -25.89 -26.97 8.11
CA LEU A 199 -26.27 -25.62 8.53
C LEU A 199 -25.34 -25.07 9.61
N LYS A 200 -24.97 -25.88 10.61
CA LYS A 200 -24.00 -25.48 11.64
C LYS A 200 -22.63 -25.15 11.06
N LYS A 201 -22.15 -25.94 10.10
CA LYS A 201 -20.85 -25.70 9.44
C LYS A 201 -20.89 -24.43 8.58
N ALA A 202 -21.97 -24.21 7.85
CA ALA A 202 -22.18 -23.01 7.05
C ALA A 202 -22.24 -21.75 7.93
N GLU A 203 -23.02 -21.78 9.02
CA GLU A 203 -23.08 -20.68 10.00
C GLU A 203 -21.71 -20.39 10.62
N ARG A 204 -20.96 -21.43 10.97
CA ARG A 204 -19.58 -21.25 11.46
C ARG A 204 -18.69 -20.55 10.43
N ARG A 205 -18.75 -20.94 9.16
CA ARG A 205 -17.95 -20.30 8.09
C ARG A 205 -18.35 -18.84 7.87
N LEU A 206 -19.64 -18.51 7.93
CA LEU A 206 -20.10 -17.12 7.87
C LEU A 206 -19.51 -16.29 9.00
N ASN A 207 -19.56 -16.78 10.24
CA ASN A 207 -18.98 -16.11 11.39
C ASN A 207 -17.45 -15.94 11.24
N GLU A 208 -16.75 -16.97 10.77
CA GLU A 208 -15.31 -16.91 10.50
C GLU A 208 -14.96 -15.83 9.44
N GLU A 209 -15.77 -15.65 8.40
CA GLU A 209 -15.57 -14.59 7.40
C GLU A 209 -15.90 -13.19 7.94
N MET A 210 -16.95 -13.04 8.74
CA MET A 210 -17.25 -11.77 9.42
C MET A 210 -16.12 -11.35 10.37
N GLU A 211 -15.59 -12.31 11.14
CA GLU A 211 -14.42 -12.09 11.98
C GLU A 211 -13.22 -11.70 11.13
N ARG A 212 -12.96 -12.41 10.03
CA ARG A 212 -11.85 -12.11 9.11
C ARG A 212 -11.89 -10.68 8.61
N VAL A 213 -13.07 -10.23 8.19
CA VAL A 213 -13.27 -8.84 7.75
C VAL A 213 -12.92 -7.87 8.87
N THR A 214 -13.50 -8.07 10.05
CA THR A 214 -13.27 -7.22 11.23
C THR A 214 -11.79 -7.15 11.62
N HIS A 215 -11.03 -8.24 11.48
CA HIS A 215 -9.64 -8.28 11.94
C HIS A 215 -8.66 -7.63 10.97
N TYR A 216 -8.85 -7.77 9.65
CA TYR A 216 -7.85 -7.33 8.68
C TYR A 216 -8.35 -6.96 7.27
N LEU A 217 -9.63 -7.12 6.91
CA LEU A 217 -10.14 -6.61 5.63
C LEU A 217 -10.81 -5.25 5.80
N ASP A 218 -11.18 -4.62 4.69
CA ASP A 218 -12.00 -3.41 4.75
C ASP A 218 -13.47 -3.78 4.97
N ALA A 219 -14.20 -2.96 5.73
CA ALA A 219 -15.61 -3.19 6.05
C ALA A 219 -16.49 -3.27 4.79
N GLN A 220 -16.08 -2.62 3.68
CA GLN A 220 -16.82 -2.70 2.41
C GLN A 220 -16.87 -4.12 1.82
N SER A 221 -16.03 -5.04 2.29
CA SER A 221 -15.99 -6.43 1.84
C SER A 221 -16.96 -7.35 2.57
N GLU A 222 -17.49 -6.95 3.73
CA GLU A 222 -18.35 -7.80 4.58
C GLU A 222 -19.56 -8.30 3.81
N THR A 223 -20.38 -7.37 3.29
CA THR A 223 -21.58 -7.72 2.52
C THR A 223 -21.26 -8.55 1.28
N LYS A 224 -20.07 -8.40 0.69
CA LYS A 224 -19.69 -9.14 -0.51
C LYS A 224 -19.30 -10.57 -0.16
N ILE A 225 -18.46 -10.77 0.86
CA ILE A 225 -17.98 -12.11 1.25
C ILE A 225 -19.08 -12.98 1.86
N THR A 226 -20.06 -12.38 2.55
CA THR A 226 -21.19 -13.12 3.13
C THR A 226 -22.26 -13.50 2.12
N ASN A 227 -22.26 -12.89 0.93
CA ASN A 227 -23.25 -13.12 -0.13
C ASN A 227 -22.59 -13.65 -1.42
N ILE A 228 -21.45 -14.33 -1.33
CA ILE A 228 -20.84 -14.94 -2.51
C ILE A 228 -21.66 -16.16 -2.95
N ASP A 229 -21.83 -16.30 -4.27
CA ASP A 229 -22.58 -17.39 -4.92
C ASP A 229 -21.70 -18.60 -5.28
#